data_AF-A0A1F9CVQ1-F1
#
_entry.id   AF-A0A1F9CVQ1-F1
#
_cell.length_a   1.000
_cell.length_b   1.000
_cell.length_c   1.000
_cell.angle_alpha   90.00
_cell.angle_beta   90.00
_cell.angle_gamma   90.00
#
_symmetry.space_group_name_H-M   'P 1'
#
loop_
_entity.id
_entity.type
_entity.pdbx_description
1 polymer ?
#
loop_
_entity_poly.entity_id
_entity_poly.type
_entity_poly.pdbx_seq_one_letter_code
_entity_poly.pdbx_strand_id
1 'polypeptide(L)'
;MSLVAIHCTRCEGLTTAREDLYDCPRCDHVMPVDHGVLWTAPGDPPPLSDAARSAIARGWLAAAEAHFREEGLSVRALMTATNGVRTERLGDWQFLVEPPHDGSALILNDPWGAHMTAITRAVGEVAIFQQDPAAAQVLRVRVAQERLSKVSVIASGRGALDLPFTREQFDVIALAGPWIRSKADADHGEPLDLLTRALFRMLRKGGALVIGWENPMGLPIRAPMAPRAGRRFGIKGSLSRFRSRLSRAGFQDLQFYLPVPHFTDYAGLVSLDSRQALRYFHLTYRHPRARWKRFLMGAAIGSGLLPRVAPSYIATARKP
;
A
#
# COMPACT_ATOMS: atom_id res chain seq x y z
N MET A 1 20.12 13.54 -0.46
CA MET A 1 20.36 12.47 -1.45
C MET A 1 19.51 11.27 -1.10
N SER A 2 18.89 10.65 -2.09
CA SER A 2 18.08 9.45 -1.86
C SER A 2 19.00 8.26 -1.53
N LEU A 3 18.63 7.52 -0.49
CA LEU A 3 19.45 6.46 0.11
C LEU A 3 19.25 5.09 -0.59
N VAL A 4 18.40 5.07 -1.61
CA VAL A 4 17.87 3.86 -2.25
C VAL A 4 18.64 3.67 -3.56
N ALA A 5 19.34 2.54 -3.71
CA ALA A 5 19.93 2.14 -5.00
C ALA A 5 18.83 1.99 -6.06
N ILE A 6 19.06 2.56 -7.24
CA ILE A 6 18.13 2.57 -8.36
C ILE A 6 18.77 1.85 -9.56
N HIS A 7 18.00 1.03 -10.27
CA HIS A 7 18.40 0.51 -11.58
C HIS A 7 17.78 1.32 -12.71
N CYS A 8 18.40 1.27 -13.87
CA CYS A 8 17.89 1.92 -15.06
C CYS A 8 16.69 1.15 -15.60
N THR A 9 15.55 1.82 -15.75
CA THR A 9 14.32 1.23 -16.33
C THR A 9 14.47 0.85 -17.81
N ARG A 10 15.57 1.25 -18.48
CA ARG A 10 15.86 0.92 -19.89
C ARG A 10 16.78 -0.29 -20.07
N CYS A 11 17.80 -0.46 -19.23
CA CYS A 11 18.82 -1.49 -19.42
C CYS A 11 19.16 -2.32 -18.16
N GLU A 12 18.44 -2.10 -17.06
CA GLU A 12 18.64 -2.75 -15.76
C GLU A 12 20.04 -2.52 -15.13
N GLY A 13 20.85 -1.64 -15.72
CA GLY A 13 22.15 -1.24 -15.15
C GLY A 13 21.98 -0.38 -13.90
N LEU A 14 22.89 -0.49 -12.94
CA LEU A 14 22.90 0.37 -11.76
C LEU A 14 23.08 1.83 -12.18
N THR A 15 22.30 2.75 -11.60
CA THR A 15 22.45 4.18 -11.86
C THR A 15 23.29 4.87 -10.80
N THR A 16 23.85 6.01 -11.17
CA THR A 16 24.58 6.90 -10.27
C THR A 16 23.64 8.01 -9.85
N ALA A 17 23.50 8.22 -8.53
CA ALA A 17 22.70 9.31 -7.99
C ALA A 17 23.48 10.63 -8.07
N ARG A 18 22.83 11.68 -8.56
CA ARG A 18 23.28 13.07 -8.49
C ARG A 18 22.28 13.90 -7.69
N GLU A 19 22.52 15.19 -7.56
CA GLU A 19 21.66 16.09 -6.78
C GLU A 19 20.23 16.16 -7.35
N ASP A 20 20.12 16.21 -8.67
CA ASP A 20 18.89 16.50 -9.43
C ASP A 20 18.52 15.40 -10.45
N LEU A 21 19.28 14.30 -10.52
CA LEU A 21 19.02 13.22 -11.45
C LEU A 21 19.68 11.90 -11.04
N TYR A 22 19.32 10.83 -11.75
CA TYR A 22 20.05 9.58 -11.79
C TYR A 22 20.51 9.31 -13.22
N ASP A 23 21.80 9.09 -13.42
CA ASP A 23 22.38 8.73 -14.72
C ASP A 23 22.73 7.25 -14.79
N CYS A 24 22.38 6.60 -15.90
CA CYS A 24 22.80 5.23 -16.18
C CYS A 24 24.04 5.22 -17.06
N PRO A 25 25.23 4.83 -16.55
CA PRO A 25 26.46 4.81 -17.32
C PRO A 25 26.49 3.76 -18.45
N ARG A 26 25.51 2.84 -18.48
CA ARG A 26 25.43 1.77 -19.47
C ARG A 26 24.70 2.16 -20.75
N CYS A 27 23.70 3.04 -20.66
CA CYS A 27 22.86 3.40 -21.81
C CYS A 27 22.50 4.89 -21.89
N ASP A 28 23.19 5.71 -21.09
CA ASP A 28 23.04 7.17 -20.99
C ASP A 28 21.61 7.63 -20.67
N HIS A 29 20.78 6.74 -20.12
CA HIS A 29 19.44 7.10 -19.69
C HIS A 29 19.51 7.95 -18.42
N VAL A 30 18.79 9.07 -18.44
CA VAL A 30 18.68 10.00 -17.32
C VAL A 30 17.26 9.91 -16.75
N MET A 31 17.17 9.80 -15.43
CA MET A 31 15.93 9.83 -14.66
C MET A 31 15.94 11.08 -13.77
N PRO A 32 15.16 12.13 -14.07
CA PRO A 32 15.23 13.39 -13.35
C PRO A 32 14.65 13.27 -11.94
N VAL A 33 15.21 14.05 -11.02
CA VAL A 33 14.64 14.32 -9.70
C VAL A 33 14.04 15.71 -9.73
N ASP A 34 12.73 15.81 -9.88
CA ASP A 34 12.04 17.10 -9.89
C ASP A 34 11.28 17.31 -8.58
N HIS A 35 11.56 18.45 -7.96
CA HIS A 35 11.03 18.85 -6.66
C HIS A 35 11.17 17.81 -5.52
N GLY A 36 12.14 16.87 -5.64
CA GLY A 36 12.36 15.79 -4.67
C GLY A 36 11.61 14.48 -4.99
N VAL A 37 10.99 14.37 -6.16
CA VAL A 37 10.42 13.12 -6.69
C VAL A 37 11.34 12.58 -7.77
N LEU A 38 11.77 11.33 -7.65
CA LEU A 38 12.48 10.63 -8.72
C LEU A 38 11.48 10.15 -9.79
N TRP A 39 11.65 10.60 -11.02
CA TRP A 39 10.82 10.22 -12.17
C TRP A 39 11.52 9.16 -13.01
N THR A 40 10.90 7.98 -13.12
CA THR A 40 11.48 6.81 -13.81
C THR A 40 10.82 6.48 -15.15
N ALA A 41 9.68 7.13 -15.44
CA ALA A 41 9.17 7.22 -16.80
C ALA A 41 10.11 8.10 -17.67
N PRO A 42 10.28 7.77 -18.96
CA PRO A 42 10.92 8.67 -19.89
C PRO A 42 10.03 9.86 -20.21
N GLY A 43 10.69 10.97 -20.55
CA GLY A 43 10.06 12.25 -20.79
C GLY A 43 10.19 13.18 -19.59
N ASP A 44 9.64 14.38 -19.73
CA ASP A 44 9.69 15.37 -18.67
C ASP A 44 8.71 15.03 -17.54
N PRO A 45 9.05 15.37 -16.29
CA PRO A 45 8.12 15.35 -15.18
C PRO A 45 6.82 16.09 -15.54
N PRO A 46 5.63 15.54 -15.21
CA PRO A 46 4.40 16.24 -15.48
C PRO A 46 4.32 17.52 -14.63
N PRO A 47 3.60 18.54 -15.11
CA PRO A 47 3.37 19.75 -14.31
C PRO A 47 2.71 19.40 -12.98
N LEU A 48 2.85 20.28 -11.98
CA LEU A 48 2.16 20.11 -10.71
C LEU A 48 0.65 19.89 -10.92
N SER A 49 0.09 18.89 -10.25
CA SER A 49 -1.34 18.62 -10.24
C SER A 49 -2.10 19.65 -9.41
N ASP A 50 -3.41 19.79 -9.63
CA ASP A 50 -4.27 20.63 -8.78
C ASP A 50 -4.24 20.19 -7.32
N ALA A 51 -4.19 18.87 -7.07
CA ALA A 51 -4.06 18.32 -5.73
C ALA A 51 -2.73 18.73 -5.07
N ALA A 52 -1.62 18.70 -5.80
CA ALA A 52 -0.32 19.14 -5.29
C ALA A 52 -0.27 20.67 -5.07
N ARG A 53 -0.77 21.48 -6.02
CA ARG A 53 -0.91 22.94 -5.86
C ARG A 53 -1.73 23.28 -4.62
N SER A 54 -2.85 22.60 -4.47
CA SER A 54 -3.73 22.68 -3.30
C SER A 54 -2.97 22.32 -2.01
N ALA A 55 -2.24 21.21 -1.98
CA ALA A 55 -1.45 20.80 -0.81
C ALA A 55 -0.37 21.84 -0.44
N ILE A 56 0.24 22.49 -1.44
CA ILE A 56 1.22 23.56 -1.22
C ILE A 56 0.54 24.79 -0.61
N ALA A 57 -0.61 25.20 -1.16
CA ALA A 57 -1.27 26.44 -0.78
C ALA A 57 -1.96 26.38 0.61
N ARG A 58 -2.60 25.26 0.96
CA ARG A 58 -3.42 25.13 2.19
C ARG A 58 -2.97 24.03 3.16
N GLY A 59 -1.87 23.33 2.85
CA GLY A 59 -1.43 22.17 3.61
C GLY A 59 -2.01 20.86 3.06
N TRP A 60 -1.24 19.77 3.20
CA TRP A 60 -1.58 18.46 2.63
C TRP A 60 -2.89 17.89 3.17
N LEU A 61 -3.16 18.07 4.47
CA LEU A 61 -4.36 17.53 5.10
C LEU A 61 -5.63 18.24 4.61
N ALA A 62 -5.60 19.58 4.52
CA ALA A 62 -6.71 20.35 3.97
C ALA A 62 -6.94 20.04 2.48
N ALA A 63 -5.88 19.77 1.73
CA ALA A 63 -5.97 19.31 0.34
C ALA A 63 -6.60 17.91 0.23
N ALA A 64 -6.22 16.97 1.11
CA ALA A 64 -6.83 15.64 1.18
C ALA A 64 -8.32 15.72 1.48
N GLU A 65 -8.71 16.53 2.47
CA GLU A 65 -10.12 16.75 2.81
C GLU A 65 -10.92 17.36 1.66
N ALA A 66 -10.35 18.34 0.95
CA ALA A 66 -10.98 18.95 -0.22
C ALA A 66 -11.17 17.91 -1.33
N HIS A 67 -10.12 17.15 -1.65
CA HIS A 67 -10.18 16.08 -2.65
C HIS A 67 -11.27 15.04 -2.32
N PHE A 68 -11.30 14.55 -1.07
CA PHE A 68 -12.31 13.59 -0.64
C PHE A 68 -13.75 14.14 -0.70
N ARG A 69 -13.94 15.46 -0.49
CA ARG A 69 -15.24 16.12 -0.68
C ARG A 69 -15.62 16.19 -2.16
N GLU A 70 -14.67 16.54 -3.02
CA GLU A 70 -14.85 16.60 -4.48
C GLU A 70 -15.16 15.22 -5.09
N GLU A 71 -14.62 14.14 -4.52
CA GLU A 71 -14.98 12.76 -4.89
C GLU A 71 -16.42 12.36 -4.47
N GLY A 72 -17.18 13.26 -3.83
CA GLY A 72 -18.57 13.02 -3.45
C GLY A 72 -18.72 12.01 -2.30
N LEU A 73 -17.68 11.85 -1.48
CA LEU A 73 -17.76 11.00 -0.29
C LEU A 73 -18.82 11.54 0.67
N SER A 74 -19.65 10.63 1.21
CA SER A 74 -20.58 10.99 2.30
C SER A 74 -19.80 11.54 3.50
N VAL A 75 -20.42 12.37 4.35
CA VAL A 75 -19.77 12.92 5.56
C VAL A 75 -19.06 11.84 6.39
N ARG A 76 -19.70 10.67 6.56
CA ARG A 76 -19.08 9.54 7.27
C ARG A 76 -17.86 8.97 6.54
N ALA A 77 -17.96 8.82 5.22
CA ALA A 77 -16.87 8.32 4.37
C ALA A 77 -15.70 9.29 4.36
N LEU A 78 -15.96 10.60 4.26
CA LEU A 78 -14.98 11.67 4.39
C LEU A 78 -14.27 11.60 5.74
N MET A 79 -15.00 11.59 6.85
CA MET A 79 -14.41 11.47 8.18
C MET A 79 -13.53 10.21 8.32
N THR A 80 -13.96 9.11 7.70
CA THR A 80 -13.20 7.86 7.69
C THR A 80 -11.91 8.01 6.88
N ALA A 81 -12.00 8.57 5.66
CA ALA A 81 -10.85 8.80 4.78
C ALA A 81 -9.82 9.73 5.42
N THR A 82 -10.28 10.87 5.94
CA THR A 82 -9.45 11.85 6.63
C THR A 82 -8.81 11.25 7.87
N ASN A 83 -9.55 10.48 8.68
CA ASN A 83 -8.97 9.80 9.83
C ASN A 83 -7.97 8.71 9.41
N GLY A 84 -8.24 7.98 8.32
CA GLY A 84 -7.33 6.96 7.80
C GLY A 84 -5.98 7.55 7.40
N VAL A 85 -5.96 8.72 6.76
CA VAL A 85 -4.71 9.39 6.36
C VAL A 85 -4.03 10.17 7.50
N ARG A 86 -4.80 10.59 8.50
CA ARG A 86 -4.33 11.31 9.69
C ARG A 86 -3.79 10.37 10.76
N THR A 87 -4.37 9.19 10.90
CA THR A 87 -3.95 8.20 11.90
C THR A 87 -2.90 7.27 11.35
N GLU A 88 -1.98 6.83 12.20
CA GLU A 88 -0.93 5.86 11.83
C GLU A 88 -1.44 4.41 11.85
N ARG A 89 -2.73 4.20 12.13
CA ARG A 89 -3.32 2.86 12.31
C ARG A 89 -3.22 1.98 11.08
N LEU A 90 -3.25 2.57 9.89
CA LEU A 90 -3.09 1.80 8.66
C LEU A 90 -1.70 1.15 8.56
N GLY A 91 -0.71 1.60 9.33
CA GLY A 91 0.59 0.97 9.47
C GLY A 91 0.73 0.01 10.64
N ASP A 92 -0.31 -0.33 11.40
CA ASP A 92 -0.22 -1.26 12.55
C ASP A 92 0.26 -2.66 12.14
N TRP A 93 0.22 -3.01 10.86
CA TRP A 93 0.86 -4.22 10.34
C TRP A 93 2.37 -4.27 10.63
N GLN A 94 3.03 -3.14 10.90
CA GLN A 94 4.46 -3.10 11.23
C GLN A 94 4.78 -3.92 12.49
N PHE A 95 3.83 -4.02 13.42
CA PHE A 95 3.96 -4.84 14.64
C PHE A 95 3.83 -6.34 14.36
N LEU A 96 3.41 -6.74 13.15
CA LEU A 96 3.34 -8.14 12.75
C LEU A 96 4.63 -8.62 12.09
N VAL A 97 5.42 -7.71 11.54
CA VAL A 97 6.64 -8.04 10.79
C VAL A 97 7.92 -7.61 11.51
N GLU A 98 7.81 -6.66 12.45
CA GLU A 98 8.89 -6.19 13.32
C GLU A 98 10.16 -5.85 12.52
N PRO A 99 10.12 -4.80 11.67
CA PRO A 99 11.27 -4.45 10.85
C PRO A 99 12.45 -3.99 11.72
N PRO A 100 13.70 -4.20 11.27
CA PRO A 100 14.86 -3.67 11.96
C PRO A 100 14.85 -2.14 11.97
N HIS A 101 15.30 -1.54 13.07
CA HIS A 101 15.24 -0.08 13.29
C HIS A 101 16.11 0.74 12.34
N ASP A 102 17.22 0.18 11.89
CA ASP A 102 18.10 0.69 10.85
C ASP A 102 17.77 0.15 9.46
N GLY A 103 16.66 -0.58 9.36
CA GLY A 103 16.17 -1.19 8.13
C GLY A 103 15.60 -0.20 7.13
N SER A 104 15.13 -0.77 6.03
CA SER A 104 14.57 -0.08 4.88
C SER A 104 13.21 -0.67 4.52
N ALA A 105 12.25 0.20 4.22
CA ALA A 105 10.91 -0.18 3.79
C ALA A 105 10.57 0.38 2.41
N LEU A 106 9.87 -0.42 1.59
CA LEU A 106 9.23 0.04 0.36
C LEU A 106 7.71 0.01 0.53
N ILE A 107 7.06 1.15 0.35
CA ILE A 107 5.61 1.26 0.34
C ILE A 107 5.14 1.50 -1.10
N LEU A 108 4.27 0.62 -1.60
CA LEU A 108 3.71 0.73 -2.94
C LEU A 108 2.32 1.37 -2.91
N ASN A 109 2.12 2.43 -3.70
CA ASN A 109 0.83 3.09 -3.94
C ASN A 109 0.10 3.55 -2.65
N ASP A 110 0.79 4.36 -1.84
CA ASP A 110 0.25 5.04 -0.64
C ASP A 110 0.00 6.54 -0.89
N PRO A 111 -0.98 6.93 -1.73
CA PRO A 111 -1.08 8.28 -2.34
C PRO A 111 -1.18 9.44 -1.35
N TRP A 112 -1.61 9.16 -0.12
CA TRP A 112 -1.74 10.15 0.94
C TRP A 112 -0.76 9.93 2.09
N GLY A 113 0.09 8.91 2.05
CA GLY A 113 1.15 8.69 3.04
C GLY A 113 0.67 8.12 4.38
N ALA A 114 -0.45 7.40 4.39
CA ALA A 114 -1.03 6.86 5.62
C ALA A 114 -0.14 5.77 6.23
N HIS A 115 0.45 4.92 5.40
CA HIS A 115 1.36 3.86 5.82
C HIS A 115 2.77 4.42 6.06
N MET A 116 3.20 5.35 5.21
CA MET A 116 4.48 6.06 5.34
C MET A 116 4.71 6.58 6.76
N THR A 117 3.72 7.29 7.30
CA THR A 117 3.90 7.99 8.58
C THR A 117 4.12 7.02 9.73
N ALA A 118 3.42 5.89 9.72
CA ALA A 118 3.58 4.84 10.72
C ALA A 118 4.95 4.17 10.63
N ILE A 119 5.35 3.75 9.42
CA ILE A 119 6.56 2.95 9.21
C ILE A 119 7.86 3.77 9.36
N THR A 120 7.83 5.07 9.06
CA THR A 120 9.01 5.96 9.22
C THR A 120 9.55 6.04 10.64
N ARG A 121 8.75 5.68 11.64
CA ARG A 121 9.18 5.58 13.05
C ARG A 121 9.87 4.27 13.37
N ALA A 122 9.53 3.21 12.63
CA ALA A 122 10.02 1.87 12.89
C ALA A 122 11.33 1.57 12.15
N VAL A 123 11.61 2.24 11.03
CA VAL A 123 12.78 1.95 10.17
C VAL A 123 13.71 3.15 9.96
N GLY A 124 14.90 2.87 9.42
CA GLY A 124 15.92 3.86 9.08
C GLY A 124 15.54 4.65 7.84
N GLU A 125 14.96 3.98 6.84
CA GLU A 125 14.70 4.54 5.51
C GLU A 125 13.38 4.04 4.92
N VAL A 126 12.69 4.91 4.18
CA VAL A 126 11.42 4.57 3.51
C VAL A 126 11.45 5.05 2.07
N ALA A 127 11.26 4.12 1.13
CA ALA A 127 10.95 4.41 -0.26
C ALA A 127 9.44 4.33 -0.47
N ILE A 128 8.84 5.32 -1.13
CA ILE A 128 7.46 5.24 -1.59
C ILE A 128 7.45 5.25 -3.10
N PHE A 129 6.90 4.21 -3.69
CA PHE A 129 6.71 4.13 -5.13
C PHE A 129 5.25 4.40 -5.49
N GLN A 130 5.03 5.37 -6.36
CA GLN A 130 3.73 5.75 -6.88
C GLN A 130 3.65 5.52 -8.38
N GLN A 131 2.59 4.86 -8.81
CA GLN A 131 2.26 4.79 -10.23
C GLN A 131 1.68 6.12 -10.72
N ASP A 132 0.82 6.76 -9.92
CA ASP A 132 0.18 8.01 -10.26
C ASP A 132 1.12 9.20 -9.97
N PRO A 133 1.57 9.94 -11.00
CA PRO A 133 2.36 11.14 -10.83
C PRO A 133 1.74 12.19 -9.90
N ALA A 134 0.42 12.37 -9.96
CA ALA A 134 -0.26 13.37 -9.15
C ALA A 134 -0.17 13.02 -7.65
N ALA A 135 -0.38 11.74 -7.32
CA ALA A 135 -0.19 11.23 -5.97
C ALA A 135 1.26 11.38 -5.46
N ALA A 136 2.26 11.14 -6.32
CA ALA A 136 3.67 11.34 -5.96
C ALA A 136 3.97 12.80 -5.59
N GLN A 137 3.44 13.75 -6.37
CA GLN A 137 3.60 15.18 -6.09
C GLN A 137 2.94 15.60 -4.78
N VAL A 138 1.76 15.04 -4.44
CA VAL A 138 1.08 15.29 -3.16
C VAL A 138 1.89 14.73 -1.99
N LEU A 139 2.38 13.49 -2.11
CA LEU A 139 3.23 12.88 -1.09
C LEU A 139 4.48 13.69 -0.80
N ARG A 140 5.15 14.17 -1.85
CA ARG A 140 6.31 15.05 -1.74
C ARG A 140 6.00 16.31 -0.93
N VAL A 141 4.83 16.92 -1.13
CA VAL A 141 4.39 18.07 -0.31
C VAL A 141 4.23 17.66 1.15
N ARG A 142 3.60 16.52 1.42
CA ARG A 142 3.46 15.99 2.78
C ARG A 142 4.82 15.73 3.45
N VAL A 143 5.72 15.03 2.76
CA VAL A 143 7.09 14.73 3.22
C VAL A 143 7.82 16.01 3.62
N ALA A 144 7.73 17.07 2.80
CA ALA A 144 8.33 18.36 3.10
C ALA A 144 7.66 19.05 4.31
N GLN A 145 6.33 19.10 4.37
CA GLN A 145 5.58 19.74 5.46
C GLN A 145 5.77 19.04 6.81
N GLU A 146 5.87 17.71 6.81
CA GLU A 146 6.08 16.89 8.00
C GLU A 146 7.57 16.63 8.32
N ARG A 147 8.48 17.20 7.51
CA ARG A 147 9.95 17.08 7.67
C ARG A 147 10.44 15.63 7.76
N LEU A 148 9.87 14.76 6.92
CA LEU A 148 10.20 13.34 6.89
C LEU A 148 11.46 13.09 6.06
N SER A 149 12.63 13.43 6.63
CA SER A 149 13.94 13.36 5.94
C SER A 149 14.37 11.96 5.50
N LYS A 150 13.77 10.91 6.08
CA LYS A 150 14.03 9.50 5.77
C LYS A 150 13.21 8.94 4.61
N VAL A 151 12.37 9.76 3.98
CA VAL A 151 11.43 9.32 2.93
C VAL A 151 11.93 9.75 1.56
N SER A 152 12.06 8.80 0.64
CA SER A 152 12.24 9.05 -0.80
C SER A 152 10.92 8.76 -1.54
N VAL A 153 10.51 9.68 -2.43
CA VAL A 153 9.32 9.49 -3.28
C VAL A 153 9.76 9.21 -4.71
N ILE A 154 9.26 8.11 -5.29
CA ILE A 154 9.58 7.63 -6.63
C ILE A 154 8.29 7.51 -7.43
N ALA A 155 8.30 7.99 -8.66
CA ALA A 155 7.18 7.92 -9.60
C ALA A 155 7.60 7.21 -10.90
N SER A 156 6.78 6.26 -11.38
CA SER A 156 7.04 5.54 -12.65
C SER A 156 6.14 5.96 -13.79
N GLY A 157 4.86 6.25 -13.56
CA GLY A 157 3.92 6.52 -14.65
C GLY A 157 3.69 5.36 -15.64
N ARG A 158 4.35 4.20 -15.48
CA ARG A 158 4.31 3.05 -16.43
C ARG A 158 3.69 1.76 -15.91
N GLY A 159 3.39 1.64 -14.61
CA GLY A 159 2.69 0.48 -14.04
C GLY A 159 3.32 -0.07 -12.76
N ALA A 160 2.81 -1.20 -12.25
CA ALA A 160 3.28 -1.80 -10.99
C ALA A 160 4.56 -2.62 -11.15
N LEU A 161 4.86 -3.05 -12.38
CA LEU A 161 6.01 -3.90 -12.69
C LEU A 161 7.27 -3.10 -13.04
N ASP A 162 7.15 -1.81 -13.32
CA ASP A 162 8.28 -0.92 -13.62
C ASP A 162 8.94 -0.40 -12.34
N LEU A 163 9.33 -1.34 -11.47
CA LEU A 163 9.93 -1.06 -10.17
C LEU A 163 11.42 -0.82 -10.35
N PRO A 164 11.93 0.40 -10.05
CA PRO A 164 13.28 0.79 -10.38
C PRO A 164 14.31 0.32 -9.33
N PHE A 165 14.04 -0.77 -8.61
CA PHE A 165 14.81 -1.18 -7.44
C PHE A 165 15.63 -2.44 -7.68
N THR A 166 16.77 -2.50 -7.00
CA THR A 166 17.72 -3.61 -7.07
C THR A 166 17.25 -4.82 -6.27
N ARG A 167 18.01 -5.92 -6.34
CA ARG A 167 17.72 -7.14 -5.58
C ARG A 167 18.11 -6.93 -4.11
N GLU A 168 17.39 -7.59 -3.21
CA GLU A 168 17.74 -7.67 -1.77
C GLU A 168 17.98 -6.30 -1.11
N GLN A 169 17.15 -5.33 -1.46
CA GLN A 169 17.30 -3.96 -1.03
C GLN A 169 16.51 -3.63 0.23
N PHE A 170 15.30 -4.20 0.36
CA PHE A 170 14.36 -3.83 1.42
C PHE A 170 14.20 -4.91 2.48
N ASP A 171 14.07 -4.50 3.73
CA ASP A 171 13.73 -5.38 4.85
C ASP A 171 12.21 -5.62 4.92
N VAL A 172 11.41 -4.61 4.52
CA VAL A 172 9.96 -4.75 4.40
C VAL A 172 9.44 -4.13 3.12
N ILE A 173 8.47 -4.80 2.48
CA ILE A 173 7.69 -4.23 1.39
C ILE A 173 6.22 -4.28 1.78
N ALA A 174 5.50 -3.16 1.68
CA ALA A 174 4.07 -3.11 1.96
C ALA A 174 3.26 -2.67 0.73
N LEU A 175 2.21 -3.45 0.48
CA LEU A 175 1.19 -3.26 -0.54
C LEU A 175 -0.18 -3.34 0.14
N ALA A 176 -0.40 -2.47 1.13
CA ALA A 176 -1.55 -2.51 2.05
C ALA A 176 -2.56 -1.36 1.83
N GLY A 177 -2.41 -0.59 0.75
CA GLY A 177 -3.25 0.59 0.47
C GLY A 177 -4.52 0.30 -0.35
N PRO A 178 -5.58 1.12 -0.21
CA PRO A 178 -6.81 1.02 -1.00
C PRO A 178 -6.64 1.18 -2.53
N TRP A 179 -5.47 1.64 -3.00
CA TRP A 179 -5.36 2.39 -4.26
C TRP A 179 -4.54 1.71 -5.36
N ILE A 180 -4.33 0.39 -5.28
CA ILE A 180 -3.50 -0.37 -6.22
C ILE A 180 -4.22 -0.64 -7.57
N ARG A 181 -5.00 0.31 -8.09
CA ARG A 181 -5.49 0.21 -9.45
C ARG A 181 -5.44 1.55 -10.15
N SER A 182 -4.44 1.69 -11.01
CA SER A 182 -4.57 2.57 -12.15
C SER A 182 -5.67 2.01 -13.09
N LYS A 183 -6.25 2.85 -13.93
CA LYS A 183 -7.22 2.42 -14.96
C LYS A 183 -6.59 1.40 -15.93
N ALA A 184 -5.26 1.42 -16.09
CA ALA A 184 -4.50 0.49 -16.92
C ALA A 184 -4.50 -0.96 -16.37
N ASP A 185 -4.53 -1.15 -15.04
CA ASP A 185 -4.54 -2.48 -14.39
C ASP A 185 -5.89 -3.21 -14.50
N ALA A 186 -6.95 -2.48 -14.87
CA ALA A 186 -8.28 -3.05 -15.04
C ALA A 186 -8.43 -3.80 -16.36
N ASP A 187 -7.72 -3.35 -17.40
CA ASP A 187 -7.83 -3.86 -18.77
C ASP A 187 -6.69 -4.83 -19.13
N HIS A 188 -5.56 -4.75 -18.42
CA HIS A 188 -4.45 -5.66 -18.56
C HIS A 188 -4.20 -6.28 -17.20
N GLY A 189 -4.59 -7.55 -17.03
CA GLY A 189 -4.30 -8.29 -15.81
C GLY A 189 -2.79 -8.45 -15.63
N GLU A 190 -2.12 -7.39 -15.16
CA GLU A 190 -0.74 -7.47 -14.72
C GLU A 190 -0.66 -8.70 -13.82
N PRO A 191 0.14 -9.71 -14.18
CA PRO A 191 0.08 -10.97 -13.47
C PRO A 191 0.57 -10.67 -12.06
N LEU A 192 -0.32 -10.78 -11.08
CA LEU A 192 0.07 -10.70 -9.67
C LEU A 192 1.27 -11.61 -9.38
N ASP A 193 1.39 -12.72 -10.12
CA ASP A 193 2.51 -13.66 -10.12
C ASP A 193 3.86 -13.04 -10.58
N LEU A 194 3.86 -12.07 -11.51
CA LEU A 194 5.06 -11.29 -11.87
C LEU A 194 5.38 -10.27 -10.79
N LEU A 195 4.36 -9.57 -10.27
CA LEU A 195 4.55 -8.60 -9.21
C LEU A 195 5.11 -9.27 -7.95
N THR A 196 4.53 -10.38 -7.48
CA THR A 196 5.03 -11.09 -6.30
C THR A 196 6.45 -11.59 -6.48
N ARG A 197 6.84 -12.03 -7.69
CA ARG A 197 8.23 -12.42 -8.00
C ARG A 197 9.19 -11.22 -7.98
N ALA A 198 8.76 -10.06 -8.51
CA ALA A 198 9.54 -8.83 -8.42
C ALA A 198 9.72 -8.40 -6.95
N LEU A 199 8.66 -8.42 -6.15
CA LEU A 199 8.70 -8.10 -4.72
C LEU A 199 9.62 -9.06 -3.94
N PHE A 200 9.51 -10.37 -4.20
CA PHE A 200 10.39 -11.37 -3.61
C PHE A 200 11.87 -11.11 -3.92
N ARG A 201 12.18 -10.73 -5.17
CA ARG A 201 13.55 -10.41 -5.58
C ARG A 201 14.13 -9.20 -4.84
N MET A 202 13.31 -8.17 -4.59
CA MET A 202 13.73 -6.92 -3.94
C MET A 202 13.85 -7.04 -2.42
N LEU A 203 13.19 -8.01 -1.79
CA LEU A 203 13.33 -8.27 -0.36
C LEU A 203 14.70 -8.88 -0.03
N ARG A 204 15.29 -8.46 1.09
CA ARG A 204 16.42 -9.15 1.72
C ARG A 204 15.99 -10.51 2.27
N LYS A 205 16.95 -11.42 2.47
CA LYS A 205 16.70 -12.66 3.22
C LYS A 205 16.19 -12.33 4.63
N GLY A 206 15.17 -13.04 5.09
CA GLY A 206 14.45 -12.74 6.33
C GLY A 206 13.46 -11.56 6.25
N GLY A 207 13.50 -10.78 5.16
CA GLY A 207 12.61 -9.64 4.95
C GLY A 207 11.14 -10.04 4.76
N ALA A 208 10.23 -9.10 4.99
CA ALA A 208 8.79 -9.37 5.02
C ALA A 208 8.00 -8.61 3.96
N LEU A 209 7.06 -9.29 3.32
CA LEU A 209 6.01 -8.71 2.49
C LEU A 209 4.73 -8.56 3.30
N VAL A 210 4.10 -7.38 3.24
CA VAL A 210 2.75 -7.14 3.72
C VAL A 210 1.85 -6.81 2.53
N ILE A 211 0.73 -7.50 2.39
CA ILE A 211 -0.18 -7.31 1.26
C ILE A 211 -1.65 -7.31 1.69
N GLY A 212 -2.40 -6.29 1.31
CA GLY A 212 -3.84 -6.16 1.52
C GLY A 212 -4.61 -6.37 0.22
N TRP A 213 -5.77 -7.04 0.28
CA TRP A 213 -6.61 -7.26 -0.91
C TRP A 213 -8.09 -7.49 -0.58
N GLU A 214 -8.93 -7.31 -1.60
CA GLU A 214 -10.38 -7.55 -1.53
C GLU A 214 -10.75 -9.00 -1.86
N ASN A 215 -11.72 -9.54 -1.13
CA ASN A 215 -12.32 -10.84 -1.43
C ASN A 215 -13.62 -10.66 -2.23
N PRO A 216 -13.68 -11.09 -3.50
CA PRO A 216 -14.90 -11.01 -4.30
C PRO A 216 -16.08 -11.81 -3.74
N MET A 217 -15.80 -12.85 -2.96
CA MET A 217 -16.81 -13.69 -2.30
C MET A 217 -17.16 -13.20 -0.89
N GLY A 218 -16.57 -12.09 -0.47
CA GLY A 218 -16.78 -11.53 0.84
C GLY A 218 -18.23 -11.09 1.05
N LEU A 219 -18.78 -11.32 2.24
CA LEU A 219 -20.06 -10.76 2.60
C LEU A 219 -20.00 -9.23 2.47
N PRO A 220 -21.00 -8.58 1.87
CA PRO A 220 -21.01 -7.13 1.70
C PRO A 220 -21.10 -6.45 3.07
N ILE A 221 -19.94 -6.17 3.65
CA ILE A 221 -19.80 -5.20 4.72
C ILE A 221 -19.83 -3.85 4.01
N ARG A 222 -20.80 -2.99 4.35
CA ARG A 222 -20.78 -1.59 3.91
C ARG A 222 -19.53 -0.96 4.54
N ALA A 223 -18.40 -1.04 3.84
CA ALA A 223 -17.25 -0.22 4.17
C ALA A 223 -17.70 1.23 3.89
N PRO A 224 -17.62 2.14 4.88
CA PRO A 224 -18.00 3.53 4.67
C PRO A 224 -17.21 4.18 3.53
N MET A 225 -16.01 3.66 3.22
CA MET A 225 -15.16 4.12 2.11
C MET A 225 -15.29 3.31 0.81
N ALA A 226 -16.19 2.31 0.70
CA ALA A 226 -16.48 1.72 -0.61
C ALA A 226 -17.30 2.75 -1.41
N PRO A 227 -16.75 3.38 -2.46
CA PRO A 227 -17.46 4.44 -3.13
C PRO A 227 -18.67 3.88 -3.86
N ARG A 228 -19.68 4.75 -4.01
CA ARG A 228 -20.97 4.40 -4.61
C ARG A 228 -20.91 4.14 -6.11
N ALA A 229 -19.80 4.44 -6.78
CA ALA A 229 -19.71 4.46 -8.23
C ALA A 229 -18.60 3.53 -8.73
N GLY A 230 -18.94 2.29 -9.10
CA GLY A 230 -18.30 1.46 -10.15
C GLY A 230 -16.79 1.19 -10.13
N ARG A 231 -16.00 1.84 -9.27
CA ARG A 231 -14.55 1.72 -9.19
C ARG A 231 -14.23 0.48 -8.35
N ARG A 232 -13.65 -0.52 -8.99
CA ARG A 232 -13.22 -1.76 -8.35
C ARG A 232 -11.85 -1.49 -7.73
N PHE A 233 -11.75 -1.47 -6.40
CA PHE A 233 -10.49 -1.20 -5.70
C PHE A 233 -9.65 -2.46 -5.54
N GLY A 234 -8.34 -2.25 -5.55
CA GLY A 234 -7.35 -3.20 -5.09
C GLY A 234 -7.21 -4.50 -5.89
N ILE A 235 -6.29 -5.32 -5.39
CA ILE A 235 -6.08 -6.67 -5.89
C ILE A 235 -7.26 -7.53 -5.43
N LYS A 236 -7.71 -8.46 -6.28
CA LYS A 236 -8.85 -9.33 -5.99
C LYS A 236 -8.46 -10.78 -6.02
N GLY A 237 -8.96 -11.55 -5.06
CA GLY A 237 -8.77 -12.99 -5.06
C GLY A 237 -9.22 -13.66 -3.78
N SER A 238 -9.44 -14.97 -3.88
CA SER A 238 -9.68 -15.80 -2.70
C SER A 238 -8.38 -15.99 -1.91
N LEU A 239 -8.53 -16.27 -0.61
CA LEU A 239 -7.42 -16.59 0.29
C LEU A 239 -6.52 -17.71 -0.26
N SER A 240 -7.11 -18.79 -0.76
CA SER A 240 -6.37 -19.93 -1.32
C SER A 240 -5.54 -19.55 -2.55
N ARG A 241 -6.07 -18.67 -3.42
CA ARG A 241 -5.32 -18.19 -4.59
C ARG A 241 -4.11 -17.36 -4.17
N PHE A 242 -4.28 -16.45 -3.20
CA PHE A 242 -3.16 -15.66 -2.69
C PHE A 242 -2.11 -16.52 -2.00
N ARG A 243 -2.52 -17.46 -1.14
CA ARG A 243 -1.61 -18.42 -0.51
C ARG A 243 -0.77 -19.16 -1.57
N SER A 244 -1.42 -19.74 -2.58
CA SER A 244 -0.74 -20.44 -3.67
C SER A 244 0.23 -19.53 -4.45
N ARG A 245 -0.15 -18.28 -4.73
CA ARG A 245 0.70 -17.31 -5.44
C ARG A 245 1.94 -16.92 -4.63
N LEU A 246 1.77 -16.63 -3.35
CA LEU A 246 2.88 -16.27 -2.46
C LEU A 246 3.85 -17.44 -2.32
N SER A 247 3.34 -18.65 -2.06
CA SER A 247 4.20 -19.85 -1.99
C SER A 247 4.94 -20.13 -3.30
N ARG A 248 4.29 -20.00 -4.47
CA ARG A 248 4.94 -20.17 -5.78
C ARG A 248 6.03 -19.13 -6.06
N ALA A 249 5.94 -17.94 -5.47
CA ALA A 249 6.98 -16.92 -5.57
C ALA A 249 8.16 -17.18 -4.60
N GLY A 250 8.07 -18.17 -3.71
CA GLY A 250 9.13 -18.56 -2.77
C GLY A 250 8.93 -18.04 -1.35
N PHE A 251 7.84 -17.33 -1.05
CA PHE A 251 7.56 -16.85 0.29
C PHE A 251 7.19 -17.98 1.27
N GLN A 252 7.61 -17.81 2.52
CA GLN A 252 7.35 -18.69 3.66
C GLN A 252 6.63 -17.92 4.78
N ASP A 253 6.34 -18.61 5.89
CA ASP A 253 5.70 -18.05 7.09
C ASP A 253 4.44 -17.21 6.79
N LEU A 254 3.58 -17.74 5.93
CA LEU A 254 2.38 -17.05 5.47
C LEU A 254 1.35 -16.94 6.60
N GLN A 255 1.13 -15.73 7.12
CA GLN A 255 0.09 -15.45 8.11
C GLN A 255 -1.00 -14.57 7.50
N PHE A 256 -2.25 -14.84 7.87
CA PHE A 256 -3.41 -14.18 7.28
C PHE A 256 -4.28 -13.55 8.37
N TYR A 257 -4.72 -12.32 8.12
CA TYR A 257 -5.43 -11.49 9.07
C TYR A 257 -6.73 -10.97 8.46
N LEU A 258 -7.73 -10.85 9.32
CA LEU A 258 -8.95 -10.10 9.08
C LEU A 258 -8.76 -8.67 9.58
N PRO A 259 -8.65 -7.69 8.68
CA PRO A 259 -8.73 -6.28 9.06
C PRO A 259 -10.18 -5.92 9.41
N VAL A 260 -10.39 -5.36 10.61
CA VAL A 260 -11.71 -5.01 11.12
C VAL A 260 -11.85 -3.49 11.20
N PRO A 261 -12.84 -2.86 10.55
CA PRO A 261 -13.85 -3.47 9.68
C PRO A 261 -13.36 -3.82 8.26
N HIS A 262 -12.31 -3.18 7.75
CA HIS A 262 -11.84 -3.34 6.37
C HIS A 262 -10.37 -2.93 6.22
N PHE A 263 -9.62 -3.50 5.27
CA PHE A 263 -8.17 -3.26 5.14
C PHE A 263 -7.78 -1.80 4.82
N THR A 264 -8.74 -0.99 4.36
CA THR A 264 -8.55 0.42 4.01
C THR A 264 -8.81 1.39 5.17
N ASP A 265 -9.41 0.89 6.25
CA ASP A 265 -9.80 1.64 7.46
C ASP A 265 -10.02 0.62 8.57
N TYR A 266 -8.95 -0.04 9.01
CA TYR A 266 -9.05 -1.01 10.09
C TYR A 266 -8.65 -0.37 11.42
N ALA A 267 -9.36 -0.75 12.48
CA ALA A 267 -9.03 -0.46 13.86
C ALA A 267 -8.24 -1.61 14.51
N GLY A 268 -8.13 -2.75 13.84
CA GLY A 268 -7.37 -3.90 14.32
C GLY A 268 -7.21 -4.98 13.27
N LEU A 269 -6.18 -5.80 13.46
CA LEU A 269 -5.86 -6.98 12.65
C LEU A 269 -6.07 -8.23 13.51
N VAL A 270 -6.92 -9.14 13.04
CA VAL A 270 -7.25 -10.37 13.77
C VAL A 270 -6.73 -11.56 13.00
N SER A 271 -5.84 -12.36 13.60
CA SER A 271 -5.36 -13.59 12.95
C SER A 271 -6.53 -14.51 12.59
N LEU A 272 -6.56 -14.98 11.33
CA LEU A 272 -7.56 -15.93 10.86
C LEU A 272 -7.38 -17.33 11.48
N ASP A 273 -6.21 -17.63 12.03
CA ASP A 273 -5.92 -18.91 12.67
C ASP A 273 -6.42 -18.94 14.14
N SER A 274 -6.66 -17.77 14.74
CA SER A 274 -7.16 -17.66 16.12
C SER A 274 -8.68 -17.53 16.20
N ARG A 275 -9.38 -18.66 16.33
CA ARG A 275 -10.85 -18.68 16.53
C ARG A 275 -11.29 -17.89 17.77
N GLN A 276 -10.49 -17.90 18.85
CA GLN A 276 -10.79 -17.16 20.06
C GLN A 276 -10.70 -15.66 19.83
N ALA A 277 -9.66 -15.17 19.14
CA ALA A 277 -9.54 -13.77 18.81
C ALA A 277 -10.69 -13.32 17.89
N LEU A 278 -11.02 -14.13 16.87
CA LEU A 278 -12.16 -13.87 15.99
C LEU A 278 -13.49 -13.76 16.76
N ARG A 279 -13.75 -14.66 17.72
CA ARG A 279 -14.94 -14.60 18.59
C ARG A 279 -14.92 -13.36 19.47
N TYR A 280 -13.80 -13.06 20.10
CA TYR A 280 -13.65 -11.88 20.95
C TYR A 280 -13.92 -10.59 20.16
N PHE A 281 -13.28 -10.41 19.01
CA PHE A 281 -13.51 -9.25 18.16
C PHE A 281 -14.94 -9.19 17.65
N HIS A 282 -15.55 -10.32 17.30
CA HIS A 282 -16.94 -10.36 16.89
C HIS A 282 -17.91 -9.88 17.98
N LEU A 283 -17.64 -10.22 19.26
CA LEU A 283 -18.47 -9.84 20.41
C LEU A 283 -18.21 -8.40 20.86
N THR A 284 -16.95 -7.96 20.83
CA THR A 284 -16.51 -6.66 21.36
C THR A 284 -16.67 -5.54 20.34
N TYR A 285 -16.34 -5.80 19.08
CA TYR A 285 -16.48 -4.81 18.02
C TYR A 285 -17.96 -4.66 17.71
N ARG A 286 -18.52 -3.45 17.89
CA ARG A 286 -19.95 -3.13 17.68
C ARG A 286 -20.36 -3.35 16.22
N HIS A 287 -20.54 -4.61 15.84
CA HIS A 287 -21.02 -5.05 14.56
C HIS A 287 -22.51 -4.63 14.37
N PRO A 288 -22.99 -4.63 13.11
CA PRO A 288 -24.14 -3.84 12.64
C PRO A 288 -25.34 -3.86 13.58
N ARG A 289 -26.10 -2.75 13.62
CA ARG A 289 -27.39 -2.69 14.34
C ARG A 289 -28.33 -3.87 14.00
N ALA A 290 -28.15 -4.48 12.83
CA ALA A 290 -28.87 -5.66 12.39
C ALA A 290 -28.39 -6.96 13.08
N ARG A 291 -29.22 -7.50 13.98
CA ARG A 291 -29.00 -8.77 14.71
C ARG A 291 -28.63 -9.94 13.78
N TRP A 292 -29.24 -10.04 12.60
CA TRP A 292 -28.98 -11.14 11.65
C TRP A 292 -27.54 -11.14 11.11
N LYS A 293 -26.92 -9.97 10.88
CA LYS A 293 -25.52 -9.90 10.44
C LYS A 293 -24.57 -10.41 11.51
N ARG A 294 -24.90 -10.17 12.80
CA ARG A 294 -24.14 -10.74 13.91
C ARG A 294 -24.26 -12.26 13.93
N PHE A 295 -25.48 -12.77 13.82
CA PHE A 295 -25.72 -14.21 13.75
C PHE A 295 -24.94 -14.88 12.61
N LEU A 296 -25.01 -14.35 11.38
CA LEU A 296 -24.27 -14.91 10.24
C LEU A 296 -22.75 -14.90 10.45
N MET A 297 -22.21 -13.82 11.01
CA MET A 297 -20.77 -13.73 11.29
C MET A 297 -20.37 -14.73 12.40
N GLY A 298 -21.17 -14.84 13.47
CA GLY A 298 -20.98 -15.84 14.52
C GLY A 298 -21.04 -17.28 13.99
N ALA A 299 -22.00 -17.56 13.10
CA ALA A 299 -22.11 -18.85 12.42
C ALA A 299 -20.91 -19.11 11.50
N ALA A 300 -20.44 -18.11 10.74
CA ALA A 300 -19.25 -18.21 9.89
C ALA A 300 -17.98 -18.47 10.70
N ILE A 301 -17.84 -17.84 11.88
CA ILE A 301 -16.74 -18.11 12.81
C ILE A 301 -16.84 -19.53 13.38
N GLY A 302 -18.03 -19.93 13.84
CA GLY A 302 -18.27 -21.26 14.43
C GLY A 302 -18.05 -22.41 13.45
N SER A 303 -18.41 -22.21 12.18
CA SER A 303 -18.24 -23.19 11.10
C SER A 303 -16.86 -23.17 10.45
N GLY A 304 -16.00 -22.19 10.78
CA GLY A 304 -14.71 -22.01 10.11
C GLY A 304 -14.84 -21.51 8.66
N LEU A 305 -16.00 -21.00 8.24
CA LEU A 305 -16.23 -20.43 6.92
C LEU A 305 -15.75 -18.98 6.80
N LEU A 306 -15.46 -18.31 7.92
CA LEU A 306 -15.02 -16.91 7.92
C LEU A 306 -13.88 -16.60 6.92
N PRO A 307 -12.80 -17.41 6.82
CA PRO A 307 -11.70 -17.17 5.87
C PRO A 307 -12.10 -17.25 4.39
N ARG A 308 -13.34 -17.65 4.08
CA ARG A 308 -13.90 -17.66 2.72
C ARG A 308 -14.81 -16.47 2.46
N VAL A 309 -15.44 -15.93 3.51
CA VAL A 309 -16.51 -14.93 3.41
C VAL A 309 -16.14 -13.57 4.02
N ALA A 310 -14.94 -13.40 4.55
CA ALA A 310 -14.42 -12.09 4.96
C ALA A 310 -14.29 -11.16 3.74
N PRO A 311 -14.60 -9.85 3.88
CA PRO A 311 -14.60 -8.90 2.75
C PRO A 311 -13.20 -8.58 2.21
N SER A 312 -12.20 -8.68 3.06
CA SER A 312 -10.82 -8.32 2.74
C SER A 312 -9.87 -9.06 3.65
N TYR A 313 -8.60 -9.11 3.25
CA TYR A 313 -7.53 -9.74 3.99
C TYR A 313 -6.30 -8.83 4.01
N ILE A 314 -5.48 -9.03 5.04
CA ILE A 314 -4.07 -8.65 5.05
C ILE A 314 -3.28 -9.95 5.26
N ALA A 315 -2.17 -10.11 4.54
CA ALA A 315 -1.23 -11.18 4.80
C ALA A 315 0.16 -10.63 5.03
N THR A 316 0.90 -11.33 5.88
CA THR A 316 2.35 -11.21 6.01
C THR A 316 3.01 -12.47 5.45
N ALA A 317 4.21 -12.30 4.89
CA ALA A 317 4.96 -13.38 4.27
C ALA A 317 6.46 -13.07 4.38
N ARG A 318 7.30 -14.06 4.68
CA ARG A 318 8.76 -13.87 4.79
C ARG A 318 9.50 -14.45 3.61
N LYS A 319 10.59 -13.79 3.21
CA LYS A 319 11.59 -14.36 2.32
C LYS A 319 12.55 -15.21 3.17
N PRO A 320 12.77 -16.49 2.81
CA PRO A 320 13.67 -17.37 3.56
C PRO A 320 15.14 -16.92 3.50
#